data_AF-A0AAN8SDU6-F1
#
_entry.id   AF-A0AAN8SDU6-F1
#
_cell.length_a   1.000
_cell.length_b   1.000
_cell.length_c   1.000
_cell.angle_alpha   90.00
_cell.angle_beta   90.00
_cell.angle_gamma   90.00
#
_symmetry.space_group_name_H-M   'P 1'
#
loop_
_entity.id
_entity.type
_entity.pdbx_description
1 polymer ?
#
loop_
_entity_poly.entity_id
_entity_poly.type
_entity_poly.pdbx_seq_one_letter_code
_entity_poly.pdbx_strand_id
1 'polypeptide(L)'
;MAESVKIFIVLFLLGVFGGIQSQNIPPFIKPCRADAKDLTRCFVSAMHHMRPFLVKGIPEINMPSTEPLEIDELSLSLTTGPNGYKVTLRDIDVFGASNFTASSLK
;
A
#
# COMPACT_ATOMS: atom_id res chain seq x y z
N MET A 1 27.13 -50.72 3.29
CA MET A 1 25.73 -50.29 3.11
C MET A 1 25.31 -49.24 4.13
N ALA A 2 25.56 -49.43 5.43
CA ALA A 2 25.16 -48.48 6.48
C ALA A 2 25.92 -47.13 6.47
N GLU A 3 27.18 -47.10 6.03
CA GLU A 3 27.99 -45.87 6.03
C GLU A 3 27.62 -44.89 4.92
N SER A 4 27.27 -45.42 3.74
CA SER A 4 26.79 -44.64 2.60
C SER A 4 25.47 -43.92 2.93
N VAL A 5 24.61 -44.54 3.74
CA VAL A 5 23.33 -43.96 4.19
C VAL A 5 23.56 -42.81 5.17
N LYS A 6 24.54 -42.92 6.08
CA LYS A 6 24.89 -41.85 7.02
C LYS A 6 25.36 -40.60 6.29
N ILE A 7 26.16 -40.74 5.23
CA ILE A 7 26.65 -39.62 4.42
C ILE A 7 25.49 -38.90 3.74
N PHE A 8 24.55 -39.65 3.15
CA PHE A 8 23.36 -39.06 2.53
C PHE A 8 22.46 -38.34 3.54
N ILE A 9 22.31 -38.88 4.75
CA ILE A 9 21.54 -38.24 5.83
C ILE A 9 22.21 -36.94 6.29
N VAL A 10 23.53 -36.92 6.44
CA VAL A 10 24.28 -35.71 6.83
C VAL A 10 24.18 -34.62 5.75
N LEU A 11 24.29 -34.98 4.47
CA LEU A 11 24.13 -34.05 3.35
C LEU A 11 22.71 -33.49 3.26
N PHE A 12 21.70 -34.31 3.52
CA PHE A 12 20.30 -33.88 3.53
C PHE A 12 19.99 -32.95 4.71
N LEU A 13 20.54 -33.23 5.91
CA LEU A 13 20.38 -32.36 7.08
C LEU A 13 21.08 -31.00 6.92
N LEU A 14 22.22 -30.94 6.25
CA LEU A 14 22.92 -29.68 5.95
C LEU A 14 22.19 -28.84 4.88
N GLY A 15 21.51 -29.48 3.92
CA GLY A 15 20.78 -28.79 2.85
C GLY A 15 19.47 -28.12 3.28
N VAL A 16 18.83 -28.58 4.35
CA VAL A 16 17.50 -28.09 4.79
C VAL A 16 17.57 -26.78 5.60
N PHE A 17 18.73 -26.42 6.16
CA PHE A 17 18.90 -25.21 6.99
C PHE A 17 19.09 -23.89 6.21
N GLY A 18 19.17 -23.91 4.88
CA GLY A 18 19.62 -22.76 4.07
C GLY A 18 18.54 -21.79 3.54
N GLY A 19 17.26 -22.01 3.81
CA GLY A 19 16.17 -21.26 3.16
C GLY A 19 15.57 -20.12 3.98
N ILE A 20 16.32 -19.07 4.33
CA ILE A 20 15.70 -17.82 4.82
C ILE A 20 15.28 -17.00 3.59
N GLN A 21 14.02 -17.14 3.18
CA GLN A 21 13.43 -16.25 2.18
C GLN A 21 13.26 -14.87 2.80
N SER A 22 14.21 -13.96 2.54
CA SER A 22 14.06 -12.55 2.87
C SER A 22 12.99 -11.95 1.96
N GLN A 23 11.80 -11.73 2.48
CA GLN A 23 10.74 -11.06 1.74
C GLN A 23 11.12 -9.58 1.62
N ASN A 24 11.49 -9.14 0.41
CA ASN A 24 11.78 -7.74 0.12
C ASN A 24 10.49 -6.92 0.20
N ILE A 25 10.24 -6.29 1.35
CA ILE A 25 9.12 -5.38 1.55
C ILE A 25 9.49 -4.01 0.97
N PRO A 26 8.66 -3.42 0.09
CA PRO A 26 8.92 -2.10 -0.46
C PRO A 26 9.01 -1.03 0.64
N PRO A 27 9.85 0.02 0.47
CA PRO A 27 10.11 1.01 1.51
C PRO A 27 8.89 1.86 1.89
N PHE A 28 7.90 1.95 1.00
CA PHE A 28 6.65 2.66 1.26
C PHE A 28 5.67 1.87 2.14
N ILE A 29 5.89 0.56 2.36
CA ILE A 29 5.00 -0.28 3.18
C ILE A 29 5.57 -0.43 4.58
N LYS A 30 4.81 -0.01 5.58
CA LYS A 30 5.08 -0.30 6.99
C LYS A 30 4.14 -1.43 7.47
N PRO A 31 4.64 -2.66 7.63
CA PRO A 31 3.78 -3.80 7.96
C PRO A 31 3.23 -3.68 9.38
N CYS A 32 1.98 -4.13 9.56
CA CYS A 32 1.32 -4.25 10.85
C CYS A 32 0.96 -5.71 11.12
N ARG A 33 1.14 -6.16 12.36
CA ARG A 33 0.73 -7.49 12.78
C ARG A 33 -0.74 -7.52 13.17
N ALA A 34 -1.50 -8.46 12.61
CA ALA A 34 -2.93 -8.57 12.85
C ALA A 34 -3.31 -8.91 14.31
N ASP A 35 -2.42 -9.60 15.04
CA ASP A 35 -2.58 -10.00 16.44
C ASP A 35 -2.15 -8.92 17.44
N ALA A 36 -1.67 -7.77 16.97
CA ALA A 36 -1.22 -6.69 17.84
C ALA A 36 -2.41 -6.03 18.57
N LYS A 37 -2.27 -5.88 19.89
CA LYS A 37 -3.24 -5.17 20.74
C LYS A 37 -3.54 -3.73 20.27
N ASP A 38 -2.58 -3.09 19.60
CA ASP A 38 -2.66 -1.72 19.08
C ASP A 38 -2.68 -1.65 17.53
N LEU A 39 -3.33 -2.61 16.87
CA LEU A 39 -3.41 -2.70 15.40
C LEU A 39 -3.83 -1.36 14.75
N THR A 40 -4.84 -0.69 15.30
CA THR A 40 -5.33 0.60 14.79
C THR A 40 -4.24 1.67 14.76
N ARG A 41 -3.46 1.78 15.85
CA ARG A 41 -2.35 2.76 15.91
C ARG A 41 -1.26 2.43 14.91
N CYS A 42 -0.93 1.15 14.77
CA CYS A 42 0.04 0.71 13.79
C CYS A 42 -0.40 1.13 12.38
N PHE A 43 -1.64 0.86 12.01
CA PHE A 43 -2.14 1.14 10.68
C PHE A 43 -2.25 2.64 10.41
N VAL A 44 -2.67 3.46 11.38
CA VAL A 44 -2.63 4.94 11.25
C VAL A 44 -1.19 5.41 11.01
N SER A 45 -0.22 4.88 11.75
CA SER A 45 1.19 5.21 11.53
C SER A 45 1.70 4.73 10.17
N ALA A 46 1.26 3.58 9.68
CA ALA A 46 1.59 3.08 8.36
C ALA A 46 1.05 3.99 7.25
N MET A 47 -0.20 4.47 7.38
CA MET A 47 -0.77 5.44 6.44
C MET A 47 0.02 6.75 6.42
N HIS A 48 0.44 7.26 7.58
CA HIS A 48 1.26 8.49 7.62
C HIS A 48 2.67 8.27 7.06
N HIS A 49 3.25 7.08 7.23
CA HIS A 49 4.52 6.68 6.61
C HIS A 49 4.45 6.66 5.08
N MET A 50 3.28 6.33 4.52
CA MET A 50 3.07 6.30 3.07
C MET A 50 2.99 7.70 2.42
N ARG A 51 2.60 8.74 3.16
CA ARG A 51 2.44 10.12 2.64
C ARG A 51 3.56 10.59 1.70
N PRO A 52 4.85 10.59 2.09
CA PRO A 52 5.91 11.11 1.23
C PRO A 52 6.09 10.32 -0.07
N PHE A 53 5.65 9.06 -0.11
CA PHE A 53 5.66 8.25 -1.32
C PHE A 53 4.47 8.58 -2.22
N LEU A 54 3.27 8.77 -1.63
CA LEU A 54 2.06 9.15 -2.36
C LEU A 54 2.20 10.54 -3.02
N VAL A 55 2.87 11.49 -2.36
CA VAL A 55 3.17 12.83 -2.92
C VAL A 55 3.98 12.74 -4.21
N LYS A 56 4.82 11.71 -4.37
CA LYS A 56 5.67 11.52 -5.54
C LYS A 56 5.06 10.58 -6.59
N GLY A 57 4.03 9.84 -6.20
CA GLY A 57 3.59 8.65 -6.92
C GLY A 57 4.52 7.45 -6.70
N ILE A 58 4.07 6.28 -7.17
CA ILE A 58 4.79 5.01 -7.08
C ILE A 58 4.74 4.37 -8.48
N PRO A 59 5.71 4.68 -9.37
CA PRO A 59 5.70 4.24 -10.76
C PRO A 59 5.67 2.72 -10.92
N GLU A 60 6.27 1.97 -9.98
CA GLU A 60 6.35 0.51 -10.01
C GLU A 60 4.97 -0.16 -9.99
N ILE A 61 3.96 0.53 -9.46
CA ILE A 61 2.57 0.07 -9.38
C ILE A 61 1.60 1.01 -10.10
N ASN A 62 2.10 1.90 -10.96
CA ASN A 62 1.32 2.92 -11.66
C ASN A 62 0.46 3.79 -10.72
N MET A 63 0.95 4.06 -9.51
CA MET A 63 0.29 4.99 -8.60
C MET A 63 0.68 6.43 -9.00
N PRO A 64 -0.27 7.28 -9.41
CA PRO A 64 0.03 8.67 -9.75
C PRO A 64 0.37 9.50 -8.50
N SER A 65 0.87 10.71 -8.72
CA SER A 65 1.06 11.69 -7.64
C SER A 65 -0.28 12.05 -6.99
N THR A 66 -0.27 12.26 -5.67
CA THR A 66 -1.41 12.86 -4.97
C THR A 66 -1.34 14.38 -4.87
N GLU A 67 -0.29 15.01 -5.41
CA GLU A 67 -0.14 16.47 -5.43
C GLU A 67 0.67 16.97 -6.67
N PRO A 68 0.04 17.75 -7.58
CA PRO A 68 -1.40 17.91 -7.72
C PRO A 68 -2.05 16.53 -7.99
N LEU A 69 -3.24 16.33 -7.44
CA LEU A 69 -4.08 15.22 -7.85
C LEU A 69 -4.84 15.66 -9.11
N GLU A 70 -4.41 15.14 -10.24
CA GLU A 70 -4.98 15.42 -11.56
C GLU A 70 -6.23 14.56 -11.78
N ILE A 71 -7.34 15.20 -12.16
CA ILE A 71 -8.61 14.54 -12.48
C ILE A 71 -9.08 15.04 -13.85
N ASP A 72 -9.12 14.12 -14.83
CA ASP A 72 -9.47 14.44 -16.23
C ASP A 72 -10.90 14.98 -16.37
N GLU A 73 -11.88 14.33 -15.73
CA GLU A 73 -13.27 14.75 -15.79
C GLU A 73 -14.02 14.37 -14.50
N LEU A 74 -14.76 15.34 -13.94
CA LEU A 74 -15.69 15.14 -12.84
C LEU A 74 -17.08 15.64 -13.25
N SER A 75 -18.04 14.73 -13.38
CA SER A 75 -19.44 15.06 -13.67
C SER A 75 -20.29 14.94 -12.40
N LEU A 76 -20.87 16.06 -11.97
CA LEU A 76 -21.76 16.18 -10.81
C LEU A 76 -23.19 16.47 -11.26
N SER A 77 -24.15 15.69 -10.76
CA SER A 77 -25.58 15.96 -10.95
C SER A 77 -26.15 16.54 -9.67
N LEU A 78 -26.39 17.85 -9.65
CA LEU A 78 -26.91 18.57 -8.50
C LEU A 78 -28.44 18.63 -8.62
N THR A 79 -29.13 18.03 -7.65
CA THR A 79 -30.58 17.82 -7.54
C THR A 79 -31.17 16.74 -8.46
N THR A 80 -32.19 16.05 -7.95
CA THR A 80 -33.01 15.07 -8.67
C THR A 80 -34.30 15.72 -9.13
N GLY A 81 -34.60 15.68 -10.44
CA GLY A 81 -35.85 16.20 -11.01
C GLY A 81 -35.67 16.90 -12.36
N PRO A 82 -36.77 17.41 -12.97
CA PRO A 82 -36.75 18.05 -14.29
C PRO A 82 -35.95 19.36 -14.35
N ASN A 83 -35.68 19.97 -13.20
CA ASN A 83 -34.88 21.19 -13.06
C ASN A 83 -33.46 20.90 -12.53
N GLY A 84 -32.99 19.66 -12.65
CA GLY A 84 -31.65 19.27 -12.21
C GLY A 84 -30.56 19.90 -13.06
N TYR A 85 -29.42 20.19 -12.44
CA TYR A 85 -28.24 20.72 -13.12
C TYR A 85 -27.14 19.67 -13.15
N LYS A 86 -26.57 19.43 -14.34
CA LYS A 86 -25.35 18.65 -14.51
C LYS A 86 -24.18 19.60 -14.71
N VAL A 87 -23.17 19.49 -13.85
CA VAL A 87 -21.90 20.21 -13.94
C VAL A 87 -20.84 19.23 -14.35
N THR A 88 -20.12 19.51 -15.45
CA THR A 88 -18.97 18.71 -15.87
C THR A 88 -17.73 19.60 -15.78
N LEU A 89 -16.79 19.18 -14.94
CA LEU A 89 -15.49 19.80 -14.72
C LEU A 89 -14.45 18.96 -15.45
N ARG A 90 -13.45 19.60 -16.08
CA ARG A 90 -12.35 18.95 -16.80
C ARG A 90 -11.03 19.56 -16.40
N ASP A 91 -9.95 18.79 -16.57
CA ASP A 91 -8.58 19.23 -16.34
C ASP A 91 -8.40 19.84 -14.94
N ILE A 92 -8.80 19.08 -13.91
CA ILE A 92 -8.86 19.55 -12.53
C ILE A 92 -7.57 19.20 -11.80
N ASP A 93 -6.90 20.21 -11.26
CA ASP A 93 -5.79 20.04 -10.34
C ASP A 93 -6.24 20.25 -8.90
N VAL A 94 -6.13 19.21 -8.07
CA VAL A 94 -6.46 19.30 -6.64
C VAL A 94 -5.17 19.35 -5.81
N PHE A 95 -5.05 20.40 -4.99
CA PHE A 95 -3.92 20.62 -4.07
C PHE A 95 -4.31 20.36 -2.62
N GLY A 96 -3.33 19.99 -1.78
CA GLY A 96 -3.50 19.71 -0.35
C GLY A 96 -3.96 18.30 0.00
N ALA A 97 -4.31 17.47 -0.99
CA ALA A 97 -4.74 16.08 -0.76
C ALA A 97 -3.64 15.22 -0.13
N SER A 98 -2.37 15.56 -0.34
CA SER A 98 -1.25 14.84 0.27
C SER A 98 -1.13 15.02 1.79
N ASN A 99 -1.69 16.09 2.36
CA ASN A 99 -1.64 16.40 3.79
C ASN A 99 -2.85 15.84 4.56
N PHE A 100 -3.34 14.66 4.15
CA PHE A 100 -4.47 13.99 4.83
C PHE A 100 -4.07 13.53 6.23
N THR A 101 -4.99 13.48 7.20
CA THR A 101 -4.76 12.85 8.52
C THR A 101 -5.75 11.73 8.78
N ALA A 102 -5.23 10.49 8.86
CA ALA A 102 -6.01 9.34 9.29
C ALA A 102 -6.34 9.44 10.79
N SER A 103 -7.62 9.45 11.14
CA SER A 103 -8.11 9.66 12.51
C SER A 103 -8.58 8.36 13.19
N SER A 104 -9.28 7.49 12.46
CA SER A 104 -9.80 6.22 12.98
C SER A 104 -9.96 5.21 11.86
N LEU A 105 -9.99 3.94 12.24
CA LEU A 105 -10.37 2.81 11.40
C LEU A 105 -11.67 2.25 11.98
N LYS A 106 -12.57 1.79 11.10
CA LYS A 106 -13.85 1.20 11.48
C LYS A 106 -13.89 -0.27 11.09
#